data_AF-A0A9X6RK04-F1
#
_entry.id   AF-A0A9X6RK04-F1
#
_cell.length_a   1.000
_cell.length_b   1.000
_cell.length_c   1.000
_cell.angle_alpha   90.00
_cell.angle_beta   90.00
_cell.angle_gamma   90.00
#
_symmetry.space_group_name_H-M   'P 1'
#
loop_
_entity.id
_entity.type
_entity.pdbx_description
1 polymer ?
#
loop_
_entity_poly.entity_id
_entity_poly.type
_entity_poly.pdbx_seq_one_letter_code
_entity_poly.pdbx_strand_id
1 'polypeptide(L)'
;MQGTVIVLATIFGVAYAGNVNGNQQPKLWDALSMLRGKTALTAEEIQAVVPNAVAGTDYPNLLVIPTPRTIQCDTNKPGFYADSSAQGRCQVYDRCDINGRLTSYLCPAATLFNQITLVCDWFFNVDCSQSSQFADYSNSRLYQGKDVVFLDTPPEGNQASSPTII
;
A
#
# COMPACT_ATOMS: atom_id res chain seq x y z
N MET A 1 24.07 -20.56 -45.06
CA MET A 1 24.57 -19.78 -43.91
C MET A 1 23.45 -18.86 -43.47
N GLN A 2 22.67 -19.31 -42.49
CA GLN A 2 21.51 -18.59 -41.97
C GLN A 2 22.02 -17.54 -40.98
N GLY A 3 21.70 -16.27 -41.23
CA GLY A 3 22.03 -15.15 -40.36
C GLY A 3 21.03 -15.08 -39.21
N THR A 4 21.52 -15.31 -37.99
CA THR A 4 20.76 -15.22 -36.75
C THR A 4 20.38 -13.77 -36.47
N VAL A 5 19.08 -13.46 -36.48
CA VAL A 5 18.54 -12.18 -36.00
C VAL A 5 18.35 -12.31 -34.49
N ILE A 6 19.24 -11.70 -33.71
CA ILE A 6 19.05 -11.51 -32.27
C ILE A 6 18.16 -10.29 -32.10
N VAL A 7 16.87 -10.50 -31.87
CA VAL A 7 15.95 -9.44 -31.43
C VAL A 7 16.26 -9.17 -29.95
N LEU A 8 17.08 -8.16 -29.69
CA LEU A 8 17.27 -7.58 -28.38
C LEU A 8 15.94 -6.97 -27.91
N ALA A 9 15.21 -7.70 -27.09
CA ALA A 9 14.03 -7.19 -26.38
C ALA A 9 14.47 -6.23 -25.26
N THR A 10 14.85 -5.01 -25.60
CA THR A 10 15.13 -3.93 -24.62
C THR A 10 13.91 -3.03 -24.44
N ILE A 11 12.75 -3.60 -24.09
CA ILE A 11 11.53 -2.81 -23.85
C ILE A 11 10.69 -3.37 -22.70
N PHE A 12 11.29 -3.58 -21.53
CA PHE A 12 10.54 -3.59 -20.26
C PHE A 12 11.40 -2.94 -19.18
N GLY A 13 11.30 -1.62 -19.11
CA GLY A 13 12.04 -0.83 -18.14
C GLY A 13 11.87 0.67 -18.35
N VAL A 14 10.67 1.10 -18.79
CA VAL A 14 10.33 2.52 -18.59
C VAL A 14 10.04 2.65 -17.11
N ALA A 15 11.09 2.99 -16.35
CA ALA A 15 10.91 3.62 -15.06
C ALA A 15 10.09 4.89 -15.31
N TYR A 16 8.78 4.83 -15.08
CA TYR A 16 7.98 6.02 -14.90
C TYR A 16 8.44 6.67 -13.59
N ALA A 17 9.56 7.38 -13.66
CA ALA A 17 9.89 8.40 -12.69
C ALA A 17 8.95 9.60 -12.95
N GLY A 18 7.65 9.39 -12.69
CA GLY A 18 6.72 10.50 -12.54
C GLY A 18 7.17 11.36 -11.37
N ASN A 19 6.84 12.65 -11.40
CA ASN A 19 7.05 13.52 -10.27
C ASN A 19 6.43 12.88 -9.02
N VAL A 20 7.20 12.67 -7.95
CA VAL A 20 6.72 12.05 -6.70
C VAL A 20 5.56 12.83 -6.10
N ASN A 21 5.50 14.15 -6.34
CA ASN A 21 4.42 15.05 -5.94
C ASN A 21 3.42 15.34 -7.08
N GLY A 22 3.44 14.55 -8.16
CA GLY A 22 2.47 14.62 -9.24
C GLY A 22 1.20 13.84 -8.96
N ASN A 23 0.22 13.98 -9.86
CA ASN A 23 -0.98 13.15 -9.89
C ASN A 23 -0.63 11.66 -9.74
N GLN A 24 -1.29 10.94 -8.84
CA GLN A 24 -0.98 9.52 -8.65
C GLN A 24 -1.20 8.72 -9.94
N GLN A 25 -0.23 7.88 -10.29
CA GLN A 25 -0.29 6.94 -11.41
C GLN A 25 0.00 5.53 -10.87
N PRO A 26 -0.97 4.60 -10.95
CA PRO A 26 -2.36 4.80 -11.35
C PRO A 26 -3.13 5.75 -10.41
N LYS A 27 -4.30 6.24 -10.86
CA LYS A 27 -5.17 7.08 -10.03
C LYS A 27 -5.60 6.30 -8.78
N LEU A 28 -5.88 7.02 -7.69
CA LEU A 28 -6.16 6.43 -6.38
C LEU A 28 -7.20 5.31 -6.44
N TRP A 29 -8.34 5.55 -7.09
CA TRP A 29 -9.42 4.56 -7.19
C TRP A 29 -9.02 3.33 -8.00
N ASP A 30 -8.24 3.50 -9.07
CA ASP A 30 -7.70 2.39 -9.85
C ASP A 30 -6.69 1.59 -9.03
N ALA A 31 -5.79 2.27 -8.31
CA ALA A 31 -4.83 1.64 -7.42
C ALA A 31 -5.55 0.82 -6.33
N LEU A 32 -6.59 1.38 -5.71
CA LEU A 32 -7.39 0.68 -4.71
C LEU A 32 -8.14 -0.52 -5.29
N SER A 33 -8.62 -0.43 -6.53
CA SER A 33 -9.20 -1.57 -7.25
C SER A 33 -8.18 -2.68 -7.49
N MET A 34 -6.96 -2.30 -7.91
CA MET A 34 -5.85 -3.23 -8.11
C MET A 34 -5.42 -3.89 -6.79
N LEU A 35 -5.29 -3.12 -5.70
CA LEU A 35 -4.95 -3.66 -4.38
C LEU A 35 -6.03 -4.61 -3.86
N ARG A 36 -7.31 -4.34 -4.12
CA ARG A 36 -8.40 -5.23 -3.72
C ARG A 36 -8.49 -6.47 -4.61
N GLY A 37 -7.94 -6.42 -5.82
CA GLY A 37 -8.08 -7.47 -6.85
C GLY A 37 -9.51 -7.58 -7.43
N LYS A 38 -10.41 -6.69 -7.03
CA LYS A 38 -11.83 -6.64 -7.43
C LYS A 38 -12.39 -5.23 -7.26
N THR A 39 -13.54 -5.00 -7.87
CA THR A 39 -14.31 -3.76 -7.66
C THR A 39 -14.71 -3.62 -6.19
N ALA A 40 -14.94 -2.37 -5.76
CA ALA A 40 -15.46 -2.11 -4.42
C ALA A 40 -16.82 -2.80 -4.25
N LEU A 41 -17.02 -3.40 -3.07
CA LEU A 41 -18.28 -4.08 -2.75
C LEU A 41 -19.42 -3.07 -2.58
N THR A 42 -20.63 -3.46 -2.97
CA THR A 42 -21.85 -2.71 -2.67
C THR A 42 -22.25 -2.86 -1.20
N ALA A 43 -23.18 -2.03 -0.74
CA ALA A 43 -23.69 -2.12 0.64
C ALA A 43 -24.33 -3.50 0.91
N GLU A 44 -25.04 -4.06 -0.06
CA GLU A 44 -25.70 -5.36 0.03
C GLU A 44 -24.67 -6.49 0.13
N GLU A 45 -23.60 -6.43 -0.66
CA GLU A 45 -22.50 -7.40 -0.58
C GLU A 45 -21.78 -7.32 0.76
N ILE A 46 -21.54 -6.11 1.29
CA ILE A 46 -20.93 -5.92 2.61
C ILE A 46 -21.84 -6.50 3.71
N GLN A 47 -23.16 -6.27 3.63
CA GLN A 47 -24.13 -6.84 4.57
C GLN A 47 -24.15 -8.37 4.53
N ALA A 48 -23.81 -8.99 3.39
CA ALA A 48 -23.66 -10.44 3.30
C ALA A 48 -22.29 -10.93 3.81
N VAL A 49 -21.21 -10.18 3.55
CA VAL A 49 -19.84 -10.62 3.88
C VAL A 49 -19.51 -10.47 5.36
N VAL A 50 -19.78 -9.30 5.96
CA VAL A 50 -19.36 -8.98 7.33
C VAL A 50 -19.89 -9.96 8.39
N PRO A 51 -21.20 -10.29 8.46
CA PRO A 51 -21.71 -11.18 9.51
C PRO A 51 -21.28 -12.64 9.34
N ASN A 52 -20.87 -13.03 8.13
CA ASN A 52 -20.48 -14.41 7.83
C ASN A 52 -18.95 -14.62 7.86
N ALA A 53 -18.18 -13.56 8.10
CA ALA A 53 -16.71 -13.62 8.08
C ALA A 53 -16.15 -14.38 9.29
N VAL A 54 -15.29 -15.36 9.03
CA VAL A 54 -14.66 -16.24 10.01
C VAL A 54 -13.19 -15.86 10.20
N ALA A 55 -12.83 -15.52 11.44
CA ALA A 55 -11.43 -15.29 11.82
C ALA A 55 -10.55 -16.52 11.56
N GLY A 56 -9.33 -16.29 11.07
CA GLY A 56 -8.39 -17.32 10.65
C GLY A 56 -8.55 -17.74 9.18
N THR A 57 -9.80 -17.79 8.69
CA THR A 57 -10.12 -18.15 7.30
C THR A 57 -10.19 -16.90 6.42
N ASP A 58 -11.18 -16.05 6.63
CA ASP A 58 -11.44 -14.88 5.78
C ASP A 58 -10.50 -13.71 6.09
N TYR A 59 -10.08 -13.60 7.34
CA TYR A 59 -9.08 -12.63 7.78
C TYR A 59 -8.22 -13.20 8.91
N PRO A 60 -6.93 -12.85 9.02
CA PRO A 60 -6.10 -13.19 10.17
C PRO A 60 -6.59 -12.53 11.46
N ASN A 61 -6.47 -13.24 12.58
CA ASN A 61 -6.77 -12.70 13.92
C ASN A 61 -5.60 -12.96 14.87
N LEU A 62 -4.43 -12.50 14.45
CA LEU A 62 -3.22 -12.46 15.28
C LEU A 62 -3.49 -11.55 16.47
N LEU A 63 -2.97 -11.96 17.63
CA LEU A 63 -3.01 -11.17 18.88
C LEU A 63 -1.63 -10.62 19.25
N VAL A 64 -0.58 -11.11 18.58
CA VAL A 64 0.81 -10.77 18.83
C VAL A 64 1.51 -10.67 17.47
N ILE A 65 2.45 -9.73 17.36
CA ILE A 65 3.28 -9.56 16.16
C ILE A 65 4.26 -10.74 16.07
N PRO A 66 4.27 -11.52 14.98
CA PRO A 66 5.20 -12.62 14.80
C PRO A 66 6.65 -12.13 14.72
N THR A 67 7.54 -12.84 15.40
CA THR A 67 9.00 -12.61 15.38
C THR A 67 9.75 -13.86 14.89
N PRO A 68 10.91 -13.73 14.24
CA PRO A 68 11.59 -12.48 13.89
C PRO A 68 10.88 -11.72 12.76
N ARG A 69 11.11 -10.40 12.69
CA ARG A 69 10.69 -9.58 11.54
C ARG A 69 11.68 -9.79 10.39
N THR A 70 11.18 -9.86 9.15
CA THR A 70 12.01 -10.09 7.96
C THR A 70 12.43 -8.81 7.25
N ILE A 71 11.71 -7.70 7.47
CA ILE A 71 12.05 -6.40 6.91
C ILE A 71 13.32 -5.85 7.55
N GLN A 72 14.14 -5.17 6.75
CA GLN A 72 15.35 -4.49 7.20
C GLN A 72 15.30 -3.02 6.74
N CYS A 73 15.36 -2.08 7.69
CA CYS A 73 15.21 -0.65 7.41
C CYS A 73 16.48 0.05 6.92
N ASP A 74 17.58 -0.69 6.81
CA ASP A 74 18.82 -0.27 6.14
C ASP A 74 18.74 -0.43 4.61
N THR A 75 17.99 -1.43 4.15
CA THR A 75 17.76 -1.73 2.72
C THR A 75 16.45 -1.14 2.21
N ASN A 76 15.44 -1.03 3.06
CA ASN A 76 14.16 -0.42 2.74
C ASN A 76 14.20 1.10 2.98
N LYS A 77 13.50 1.85 2.12
CA LYS A 77 13.35 3.31 2.27
C LYS A 77 12.56 3.64 3.55
N PRO A 78 12.66 4.86 4.08
CA PRO A 78 11.74 5.32 5.11
C PRO A 78 10.29 5.23 4.60
N GLY A 79 9.41 4.63 5.40
CA GLY A 79 8.02 4.39 5.00
C GLY A 79 7.33 3.28 5.80
N PHE A 80 6.19 2.84 5.29
CA PHE A 80 5.38 1.77 5.87
C PHE A 80 5.24 0.60 4.89
N TYR A 81 5.22 -0.61 5.43
CA TYR A 81 5.32 -1.84 4.65
C TYR A 81 4.33 -2.88 5.20
N ALA A 82 3.42 -3.34 4.36
CA ALA A 82 2.55 -4.47 4.68
C ALA A 82 3.39 -5.74 4.87
N ASP A 83 3.18 -6.49 5.96
CA ASP A 83 3.78 -7.81 6.11
C ASP A 83 2.96 -8.84 5.32
N SER A 84 3.29 -9.00 4.04
CA SER A 84 2.65 -9.97 3.15
C SER A 84 3.11 -11.42 3.36
N SER A 85 3.87 -11.71 4.43
CA SER A 85 4.26 -13.07 4.77
C SER A 85 3.07 -13.92 5.22
N ALA A 86 3.25 -15.24 5.24
CA ALA A 86 2.23 -16.17 5.76
C ALA A 86 1.94 -15.96 7.25
N GLN A 87 2.90 -15.39 8.01
CA GLN A 87 2.75 -15.11 9.43
C GLN A 87 2.02 -13.79 9.65
N GLY A 88 2.36 -12.73 8.90
CA GLY A 88 1.78 -11.39 9.08
C GLY A 88 0.44 -11.18 8.38
N ARG A 89 0.25 -11.80 7.20
CA ARG A 89 -0.98 -11.76 6.39
C ARG A 89 -1.57 -10.36 6.24
N CYS A 90 -0.72 -9.33 6.18
CA CYS A 90 -1.08 -7.92 6.18
C CYS A 90 -1.87 -7.42 7.39
N GLN A 91 -2.15 -8.25 8.40
CA GLN A 91 -2.60 -7.75 9.70
C GLN A 91 -1.45 -7.05 10.43
N VAL A 92 -0.22 -7.50 10.18
CA VAL A 92 1.00 -6.83 10.63
C VAL A 92 1.49 -5.89 9.54
N TYR A 93 2.00 -4.74 9.96
CA TYR A 93 2.76 -3.86 9.10
C TYR A 93 3.95 -3.27 9.88
N ASP A 94 4.97 -2.90 9.13
CA ASP A 94 6.22 -2.39 9.65
C ASP A 94 6.44 -0.96 9.18
N ARG A 95 7.01 -0.13 10.05
CA ARG A 95 7.44 1.22 9.74
C ARG A 95 8.96 1.31 9.87
N CYS A 96 9.60 1.75 8.80
CA CYS A 96 10.97 2.22 8.81
C CYS A 96 10.96 3.75 8.93
N ASP A 97 11.50 4.29 10.01
CA ASP A 97 11.66 5.74 10.12
C ASP A 97 12.90 6.24 9.36
N ILE A 98 13.06 7.57 9.29
CA ILE A 98 14.15 8.22 8.56
C ILE A 98 15.55 7.89 9.11
N ASN A 99 15.64 7.35 10.32
CA ASN A 99 16.89 6.95 10.96
C ASN A 99 17.14 5.44 10.83
N GLY A 100 16.34 4.73 10.04
CA GLY A 100 16.46 3.27 9.85
C GLY A 100 15.94 2.46 11.05
N ARG A 101 15.17 3.04 11.96
CA ARG A 101 14.58 2.30 13.08
C ARG A 101 13.28 1.61 12.63
N LEU A 102 13.21 0.31 12.92
CA LEU A 102 12.03 -0.52 12.71
C LEU A 102 11.03 -0.35 13.86
N THR A 103 9.76 -0.20 13.55
CA THR A 103 8.65 -0.36 14.49
C THR A 103 7.52 -1.14 13.82
N SER A 104 7.06 -2.21 14.46
CA SER A 104 6.01 -3.08 13.93
C SER A 104 4.68 -2.82 14.64
N TYR A 105 3.59 -2.97 13.92
CA TYR A 105 2.23 -2.72 14.41
C TYR A 105 1.31 -3.86 14.00
N LEU A 106 0.20 -3.99 14.72
CA LEU A 106 -0.83 -4.96 14.47
C LEU A 106 -2.16 -4.23 14.24
N CYS A 107 -2.78 -4.48 13.10
CA CYS A 107 -4.12 -4.02 12.78
C CYS A 107 -5.17 -4.72 13.67
N PRO A 108 -6.24 -4.02 14.08
CA PRO A 108 -7.36 -4.63 14.78
C PRO A 108 -7.96 -5.83 14.02
N ALA A 109 -8.67 -6.69 14.75
CA ALA A 109 -9.40 -7.82 14.16
C ALA A 109 -10.32 -7.36 13.01
N ALA A 110 -10.45 -8.18 11.98
CA ALA A 110 -11.20 -7.91 10.74
C ALA A 110 -10.64 -6.78 9.85
N THR A 111 -9.42 -6.30 10.12
CA THR A 111 -8.75 -5.29 9.28
C THR A 111 -7.36 -5.73 8.84
N LEU A 112 -6.92 -5.23 7.69
CA LEU A 112 -5.60 -5.45 7.11
C LEU A 112 -5.00 -4.12 6.69
N PHE A 113 -3.68 -4.01 6.76
CA PHE A 113 -2.97 -2.82 6.36
C PHE A 113 -3.10 -2.60 4.85
N ASN A 114 -3.70 -1.48 4.48
CA ASN A 114 -3.84 -1.05 3.11
C ASN A 114 -2.58 -0.26 2.71
N GLN A 115 -1.73 -0.87 1.88
CA GLN A 115 -0.45 -0.27 1.47
C GLN A 115 -0.59 1.05 0.70
N ILE A 116 -1.76 1.31 0.10
CA ILE A 116 -2.03 2.55 -0.62
C ILE A 116 -2.41 3.65 0.37
N THR A 117 -3.35 3.37 1.29
CA THR A 117 -3.87 4.39 2.22
C THR A 117 -3.05 4.55 3.49
N LEU A 118 -2.10 3.64 3.73
CA LEU A 118 -1.24 3.60 4.91
C LEU A 118 -2.03 3.52 6.23
N VAL A 119 -3.21 2.92 6.18
CA VAL A 119 -4.08 2.67 7.34
C VAL A 119 -4.62 1.25 7.30
N CYS A 120 -5.10 0.74 8.43
CA CYS A 120 -5.83 -0.52 8.46
C CYS A 120 -7.23 -0.32 7.87
N ASP A 121 -7.58 -1.14 6.89
CA ASP A 121 -8.86 -1.13 6.19
C ASP A 121 -9.54 -2.50 6.36
N TRP A 122 -10.82 -2.60 6.06
CA TRP A 122 -11.56 -3.85 6.14
C TRP A 122 -10.90 -4.96 5.32
N PHE A 123 -10.89 -6.18 5.84
CA PHE A 123 -10.22 -7.32 5.20
C PHE A 123 -10.65 -7.56 3.74
N PHE A 124 -11.88 -7.23 3.37
CA PHE A 124 -12.38 -7.37 2.00
C PHE A 124 -11.92 -6.27 1.03
N ASN A 125 -11.23 -5.23 1.52
CA ASN A 125 -10.64 -4.15 0.73
C ASN A 125 -9.16 -4.38 0.38
N VAL A 126 -8.52 -5.40 0.96
CA VAL A 126 -7.08 -5.63 0.82
C VAL A 126 -6.84 -7.07 0.37
N ASP A 127 -6.36 -7.25 -0.87
CA ASP A 127 -5.65 -8.47 -1.23
C ASP A 127 -4.20 -8.34 -0.76
N CYS A 128 -3.87 -9.08 0.29
CA CYS A 128 -2.56 -9.01 0.90
C CYS A 128 -1.42 -9.39 -0.07
N SER A 129 -1.68 -10.27 -1.03
CA SER A 129 -0.68 -10.68 -2.02
C SER A 129 -0.29 -9.53 -2.96
N GLN A 130 -1.17 -8.55 -3.12
CA GLN A 130 -0.95 -7.37 -3.95
C GLN A 130 -0.26 -6.23 -3.21
N SER A 131 -0.16 -6.29 -1.88
CA SER A 131 0.22 -5.12 -1.09
C SER A 131 1.64 -4.65 -1.38
N SER A 132 2.63 -5.56 -1.48
CA SER A 132 4.05 -5.19 -1.62
C SER A 132 4.35 -4.33 -2.86
N GLN A 133 3.60 -4.50 -3.96
CA GLN A 133 3.81 -3.72 -5.19
C GLN A 133 3.44 -2.23 -5.02
N PHE A 134 2.63 -1.88 -4.01
CA PHE A 134 2.21 -0.51 -3.73
C PHE A 134 3.10 0.18 -2.69
N ALA A 135 4.17 -0.46 -2.20
CA ALA A 135 5.06 0.14 -1.21
C ALA A 135 5.61 1.49 -1.70
N ASP A 136 6.19 1.53 -2.90
CA ASP A 136 6.71 2.77 -3.49
C ASP A 136 5.60 3.74 -3.91
N TYR A 137 4.37 3.27 -4.18
CA TYR A 137 3.24 4.14 -4.53
C TYR A 137 2.98 5.17 -3.43
N SER A 138 2.98 4.75 -2.16
CA SER A 138 2.71 5.64 -1.04
C SER A 138 3.98 6.12 -0.35
N ASN A 139 4.99 5.27 -0.19
CA ASN A 139 6.20 5.63 0.56
C ASN A 139 7.04 6.71 -0.15
N SER A 140 7.03 6.77 -1.49
CA SER A 140 7.78 7.80 -2.23
C SER A 140 7.32 9.24 -1.95
N ARG A 141 6.12 9.41 -1.42
CA ARG A 141 5.49 10.70 -1.06
C ARG A 141 5.68 11.05 0.42
N LEU A 142 6.04 10.08 1.26
CA LEU A 142 6.29 10.33 2.67
C LEU A 142 7.55 11.18 2.85
N TYR A 143 7.52 12.08 3.83
CA TYR A 143 8.66 12.91 4.23
C TYR A 143 9.16 13.90 3.16
N GLN A 144 8.34 14.20 2.14
CA GLN A 144 8.66 15.16 1.06
C GLN A 144 8.30 16.63 1.38
N GLY A 145 8.00 16.94 2.64
CA GLY A 145 7.69 18.30 3.10
C GLY A 145 6.19 18.64 3.11
N LYS A 146 5.88 19.94 3.07
CA LYS A 146 4.51 20.48 3.24
C LYS A 146 3.67 20.52 1.96
N ASP A 147 4.31 20.47 0.79
CA ASP A 147 3.67 20.64 -0.52
C ASP A 147 3.33 19.29 -1.17
N VAL A 148 3.24 18.23 -0.35
CA VAL A 148 2.95 16.88 -0.82
C VAL A 148 1.47 16.71 -1.10
N VAL A 149 1.17 16.22 -2.29
CA VAL A 149 -0.18 15.82 -2.69
C VAL A 149 -0.45 14.41 -2.17
N PHE A 150 -1.07 14.33 -0.99
CA PHE A 150 -1.58 13.07 -0.42
C PHE A 150 -2.98 12.72 -0.94
N LEU A 151 -3.53 11.62 -0.44
CA LEU A 151 -4.78 11.00 -0.90
C LEU A 151 -6.01 11.90 -0.79
N ASP A 152 -5.94 12.92 0.07
CA ASP A 152 -6.97 13.91 0.38
C ASP A 152 -6.77 15.24 -0.37
N THR A 153 -5.70 15.39 -1.14
CA THR A 153 -5.43 16.66 -1.82
C THR A 153 -6.45 16.89 -2.94
N PRO A 154 -7.23 17.99 -2.89
CA PRO A 154 -8.22 18.26 -3.92
C PRO A 154 -7.58 18.41 -5.30
N PRO A 155 -8.31 18.06 -6.39
CA PRO A 155 -7.87 18.37 -7.75
C PRO A 155 -7.49 19.85 -7.88
N GLU A 156 -6.49 20.15 -8.71
CA GLU A 156 -6.10 21.53 -9.02
C GLU A 156 -7.33 22.37 -9.37
N GLY A 157 -7.53 23.49 -8.66
CA GLY A 157 -8.71 24.36 -8.76
C GLY A 157 -9.68 24.29 -7.58
N ASN A 158 -9.58 23.27 -6.72
CA ASN A 158 -10.41 23.12 -5.50
C ASN A 158 -9.57 23.10 -4.21
N GLN A 159 -8.30 23.52 -4.27
CA GLN A 159 -7.41 23.56 -3.11
C GLN A 159 -7.81 24.76 -2.24
N ALA A 160 -8.26 24.49 -1.01
CA ALA A 160 -8.36 25.54 -0.01
C ALA A 160 -6.96 26.08 0.29
N SER A 161 -6.79 27.40 0.36
CA SER A 161 -5.54 28.01 0.78
C SER A 161 -5.19 27.49 2.19
N SER A 162 -4.10 26.74 2.29
CA SER A 162 -3.63 26.23 3.57
C SER A 162 -3.35 27.42 4.49
N PRO A 163 -3.94 27.50 5.70
CA PRO A 163 -3.69 28.62 6.59
C PRO A 163 -2.22 28.62 6.97
N THR A 164 -1.55 29.77 6.76
CA THR A 164 -0.20 30.00 7.27
C THR A 164 -0.30 29.97 8.79
N ILE A 165 0.26 28.95 9.43
CA ILE A 165 0.44 28.94 10.88
C ILE A 165 1.44 30.05 11.21
N ILE A 166 0.97 31.06 11.95
CA ILE A 166 1.72 32.19 12.48
C ILE A 166 2.40 31.76 13.78
#